data_AF-A0A6G0SVY6-F1
#
_entry.id   AF-A0A6G0SVY6-F1
#
_cell.length_a   1.000
_cell.length_b   1.000
_cell.length_c   1.000
_cell.angle_alpha   90.00
_cell.angle_beta   90.00
_cell.angle_gamma   90.00
#
_symmetry.space_group_name_H-M   'P 1'
#
loop_
_entity.id
_entity.type
_entity.pdbx_description
1 polymer ?
#
loop_
_entity_poly.entity_id
_entity_poly.type
_entity_poly.pdbx_seq_one_letter_code
_entity_poly.pdbx_strand_id
1 'polypeptide(L)'
;MNDLSDISDPDELSTISPKRLNPKGKYIYSRQKIMVINLYKDILMKSPDIKYEDLVTNLSKALGLGRETISKTIAEYRRTNTVSSPNKKRVKSSLFDKIDDLDRNGLRQKIHSFWLRRELPTIDKILIAVNEDPSLPNFKRSTLYSTIKKLHFVFEKRKRCSVLTEREDYIF
;
A
#
# COMPACT_ATOMS: atom_id res chain seq x y z
N MET A 1 -5.48 -43.40 -59.29
CA MET A 1 -5.49 -41.93 -59.32
C MET A 1 -6.81 -41.48 -58.75
N ASN A 2 -6.79 -40.83 -57.58
CA ASN A 2 -7.43 -39.54 -57.33
C ASN A 2 -7.13 -39.13 -55.89
N ASP A 3 -6.40 -38.02 -55.79
CA ASP A 3 -6.09 -37.27 -54.58
C ASP A 3 -7.37 -36.91 -53.81
N LEU A 4 -7.36 -37.12 -52.50
CA LEU A 4 -8.14 -36.31 -51.57
C LEU A 4 -7.25 -35.14 -51.12
N SER A 5 -7.26 -34.08 -51.92
CA SER A 5 -6.72 -32.78 -51.52
C SER A 5 -7.67 -32.12 -50.51
N ASP A 6 -7.14 -31.87 -49.32
CA ASP A 6 -7.11 -30.56 -48.65
C ASP A 6 -8.36 -29.68 -48.75
N ILE A 7 -9.10 -29.57 -47.64
CA ILE A 7 -9.91 -28.39 -47.32
C ILE A 7 -9.60 -28.05 -45.87
N SER A 8 -8.48 -27.37 -45.67
CA SER A 8 -8.23 -26.59 -44.46
C SER A 8 -8.66 -25.14 -44.73
N ASP A 9 -9.95 -24.87 -44.57
CA ASP A 9 -10.51 -23.52 -44.68
C ASP A 9 -9.87 -22.60 -43.62
N PRO A 10 -9.16 -21.53 -44.01
CA PRO A 10 -8.42 -20.65 -43.09
C PRO A 10 -9.28 -19.69 -42.26
N ASP A 11 -10.62 -19.71 -42.43
CA ASP A 11 -11.52 -18.70 -41.89
C ASP A 11 -12.12 -19.00 -40.50
N GLU A 12 -11.95 -20.20 -39.93
CA GLU A 12 -12.49 -20.51 -38.59
C GLU A 12 -11.76 -19.80 -37.43
N LEU A 13 -10.54 -19.27 -37.64
CA LEU A 13 -9.80 -18.53 -36.62
C LEU A 13 -10.27 -17.06 -36.44
N SER A 14 -11.17 -16.58 -37.30
CA SER A 14 -11.57 -15.16 -37.38
C SER A 14 -12.65 -14.72 -36.38
N THR A 15 -13.28 -15.67 -35.66
CA THR A 15 -14.34 -15.37 -34.68
C THR A 15 -13.83 -15.01 -33.28
N ILE A 16 -12.53 -15.17 -33.02
CA ILE A 16 -11.94 -14.89 -31.72
C ILE A 16 -11.52 -13.42 -31.66
N SER A 17 -12.18 -12.65 -30.79
CA SER A 17 -11.77 -11.27 -30.50
C SER A 17 -10.27 -11.19 -30.14
N PRO A 18 -9.54 -10.18 -30.64
CA PRO A 18 -8.10 -10.08 -30.42
C PRO A 18 -7.78 -10.03 -28.93
N LYS A 19 -6.77 -10.80 -28.54
CA LYS A 19 -6.38 -10.96 -27.15
C LYS A 19 -5.86 -9.64 -26.60
N ARG A 20 -6.62 -9.02 -25.69
CA ARG A 20 -6.25 -7.74 -25.07
C ARG A 20 -5.06 -7.95 -24.13
N LEU A 21 -3.90 -7.39 -24.50
CA LEU A 21 -2.72 -7.38 -23.65
C LEU A 21 -2.88 -6.34 -22.53
N ASN A 22 -2.31 -6.64 -21.35
CA ASN A 22 -2.28 -5.65 -20.28
C ASN A 22 -1.34 -4.48 -20.66
N PRO A 23 -1.80 -3.21 -20.66
CA PRO A 23 -0.96 -2.08 -21.00
C PRO A 23 0.24 -1.93 -20.05
N LYS A 24 1.35 -1.38 -20.57
CA LYS A 24 2.55 -1.12 -19.76
C LYS A 24 2.22 -0.23 -18.55
N GLY A 25 2.74 -0.60 -17.38
CA GLY A 25 2.54 0.14 -16.11
C GLY A 25 1.20 -0.09 -15.42
N LYS A 26 0.29 -0.91 -15.98
CA LYS A 26 -0.98 -1.26 -15.32
C LYS A 26 -0.81 -2.46 -14.39
N TYR A 27 -1.37 -2.34 -13.19
CA TYR A 27 -1.37 -3.41 -12.19
C TYR A 27 -2.21 -4.60 -12.62
N ILE A 28 -1.76 -5.79 -12.22
CA ILE A 28 -2.51 -7.04 -12.36
C ILE A 28 -3.20 -7.32 -11.01
N TYR A 29 -4.53 -7.48 -11.07
CA TYR A 29 -5.38 -7.65 -9.90
C TYR A 29 -5.42 -9.10 -9.43
N SER A 30 -5.87 -9.31 -8.19
CA SER A 30 -6.00 -10.65 -7.58
C SER A 30 -6.72 -11.64 -8.49
N ARG A 31 -7.83 -11.24 -9.15
CA ARG A 31 -8.56 -12.12 -10.09
C ARG A 31 -7.67 -12.66 -11.21
N GLN A 32 -6.89 -11.80 -11.84
CA GLN A 32 -5.97 -12.20 -12.91
C GLN A 32 -4.81 -13.03 -12.36
N LYS A 33 -4.26 -12.65 -11.21
CA LYS A 33 -3.22 -13.46 -10.55
C LYS A 33 -3.72 -14.86 -10.16
N ILE A 34 -4.97 -14.98 -9.71
CA ILE A 34 -5.61 -16.28 -9.41
C ILE A 34 -5.70 -17.13 -10.69
N MET A 35 -6.07 -16.53 -11.82
CA MET A 35 -6.07 -17.24 -13.12
C MET A 35 -4.69 -17.76 -13.49
N VAL A 36 -3.63 -16.96 -13.26
CA VAL A 36 -2.24 -17.39 -13.46
C VAL A 36 -1.92 -18.61 -12.60
N ILE A 37 -2.26 -18.58 -11.31
CA ILE A 37 -1.96 -19.68 -10.38
C ILE A 37 -2.77 -20.94 -10.69
N ASN A 38 -4.05 -20.80 -11.04
CA ASN A 38 -4.89 -21.94 -11.40
C ASN A 38 -4.36 -22.65 -12.66
N LEU A 39 -4.01 -21.88 -13.69
CA LEU A 39 -3.45 -22.43 -14.92
C LEU A 39 -2.05 -23.02 -14.71
N TYR A 40 -1.24 -22.39 -13.86
CA TYR A 40 0.06 -22.93 -13.44
C TYR A 40 -0.08 -24.30 -12.78
N LYS A 41 -1.04 -24.47 -11.86
CA LYS A 41 -1.33 -25.76 -11.22
C LYS A 41 -1.80 -26.81 -12.24
N ASP A 42 -2.70 -26.44 -13.14
CA ASP A 42 -3.21 -27.33 -14.19
C ASP A 42 -2.08 -27.84 -15.11
N ILE A 43 -1.16 -26.96 -15.53
CA ILE A 43 -0.02 -27.37 -16.38
C ILE A 43 0.93 -28.30 -15.61
N LEU A 44 1.22 -28.02 -14.34
CA LEU A 44 2.06 -28.91 -13.54
C LEU A 44 1.42 -30.28 -13.29
N MET A 45 0.10 -30.35 -13.18
CA MET A 45 -0.61 -31.63 -13.07
C MET A 45 -0.54 -32.43 -14.38
N LYS A 46 -0.60 -31.77 -15.53
CA LYS A 46 -0.56 -32.41 -16.86
C LYS A 46 0.86 -32.77 -17.31
N SER A 47 1.86 -31.98 -16.92
CA SER A 47 3.24 -32.11 -17.38
C SER A 47 4.21 -31.68 -16.28
N PRO A 48 4.60 -32.59 -15.37
CA PRO A 48 5.43 -32.26 -14.21
C PRO A 48 6.87 -31.86 -14.58
N ASP A 49 7.42 -32.41 -15.67
CA ASP A 49 8.82 -32.16 -16.11
C ASP A 49 8.96 -30.98 -17.09
N ILE A 50 7.94 -30.12 -17.21
CA ILE A 50 8.01 -28.96 -18.09
C ILE A 50 9.08 -27.96 -17.63
N LYS A 51 9.89 -27.47 -18.58
CA LYS A 51 10.85 -26.40 -18.30
C LYS A 51 10.12 -25.12 -17.90
N TYR A 52 10.68 -24.40 -16.92
CA TYR A 52 10.07 -23.18 -16.39
C TYR A 52 9.87 -22.09 -17.46
N GLU A 53 10.81 -21.94 -18.39
CA GLU A 53 10.70 -20.97 -19.49
C GLU A 53 9.53 -21.27 -20.43
N ASP A 54 9.31 -22.55 -20.75
CA ASP A 54 8.22 -22.99 -21.61
C ASP A 54 6.87 -22.81 -20.90
N LEU A 55 6.82 -23.12 -19.61
CA LEU A 55 5.67 -22.85 -18.75
C LEU A 55 5.28 -21.36 -18.75
N VAL A 56 6.24 -20.46 -18.50
CA VAL A 56 5.98 -19.01 -18.49
C VAL A 56 5.56 -18.51 -19.87
N THR A 57 6.16 -19.03 -20.93
CA THR A 57 5.81 -18.69 -22.32
C THR A 57 4.38 -19.12 -22.66
N ASN A 58 3.98 -20.34 -22.26
CA ASN A 58 2.63 -20.86 -22.44
C ASN A 58 1.61 -20.01 -21.67
N LEU A 59 1.89 -19.69 -20.41
CA LEU A 59 1.03 -18.82 -19.58
C LEU A 59 0.89 -17.40 -20.16
N SER A 60 1.98 -16.84 -20.68
CA SER A 60 1.99 -15.51 -21.30
C SER A 60 1.10 -15.48 -22.54
N LYS A 61 1.25 -16.48 -23.42
CA LYS A 61 0.38 -16.67 -24.59
C LYS A 61 -1.07 -16.91 -24.20
N ALA A 62 -1.33 -17.71 -23.15
CA ALA A 62 -2.68 -18.06 -22.71
C ALA A 62 -3.43 -16.91 -22.03
N LEU A 63 -2.76 -16.04 -21.28
CA LEU A 63 -3.41 -14.98 -20.49
C LEU A 63 -3.19 -13.56 -21.03
N GLY A 64 -2.29 -13.38 -22.00
CA GLY A 64 -1.96 -12.05 -22.53
C GLY A 64 -1.22 -11.16 -21.51
N LEU A 65 -0.53 -11.77 -20.55
CA LEU A 65 0.23 -11.08 -19.50
C LEU A 65 1.73 -11.18 -19.81
N GLY A 66 2.50 -10.17 -19.42
CA GLY A 66 3.94 -10.18 -19.61
C GLY A 66 4.62 -11.28 -18.79
N ARG A 67 5.61 -11.96 -19.39
CA ARG A 67 6.43 -13.02 -18.77
C ARG A 67 6.91 -12.66 -17.36
N GLU A 68 7.46 -11.44 -17.22
CA GLU A 68 7.95 -10.92 -15.95
C GLU A 68 6.87 -10.88 -14.84
N THR A 69 5.63 -10.53 -15.19
CA THR A 69 4.57 -10.47 -14.18
C THR A 69 4.09 -11.85 -13.78
N ILE A 70 4.06 -12.79 -14.74
CA ILE A 70 3.74 -14.19 -14.46
C ILE A 70 4.80 -14.78 -13.52
N SER A 71 6.09 -14.60 -13.84
CA SER A 71 7.19 -15.07 -12.99
C SER A 71 7.11 -14.50 -11.57
N LYS A 72 6.90 -13.18 -11.43
CA LYS A 72 6.71 -12.54 -10.13
C LYS A 72 5.50 -13.07 -9.36
N THR A 73 4.40 -13.32 -10.05
CA THR A 73 3.17 -13.85 -9.44
C THR A 73 3.37 -15.29 -8.94
N ILE A 74 4.04 -16.14 -9.72
CA ILE A 74 4.37 -17.51 -9.31
C ILE A 74 5.34 -17.51 -8.13
N ALA A 75 6.38 -16.66 -8.17
CA ALA A 75 7.33 -16.54 -7.06
C ALA A 75 6.67 -16.03 -5.77
N GLU A 76 5.79 -15.01 -5.87
CA GLU A 76 4.98 -14.51 -4.75
C GLU A 76 4.12 -15.63 -4.16
N TYR A 77 3.45 -16.41 -5.02
CA TYR A 77 2.63 -17.54 -4.61
C TYR A 77 3.45 -18.64 -3.94
N ARG A 78 4.59 -19.05 -4.50
CA ARG A 78 5.46 -20.07 -3.89
C ARG A 78 5.97 -19.66 -2.49
N ARG A 79 6.21 -18.36 -2.28
CA ARG A 79 6.69 -17.83 -1.00
C ARG A 79 5.58 -17.70 0.05
N THR A 80 4.37 -17.30 -0.36
CA THR A 80 3.29 -16.90 0.58
C THR A 80 2.08 -17.82 0.57
N ASN A 81 2.01 -18.77 -0.36
CA ASN A 81 0.86 -19.61 -0.69
C ASN A 81 -0.46 -18.85 -0.92
N THR A 82 -0.40 -17.54 -1.10
CA THR A 82 -1.56 -16.66 -1.24
C THR A 82 -1.39 -15.72 -2.42
N VAL A 83 -2.51 -15.20 -2.93
CA VAL A 83 -2.53 -14.25 -4.04
C VAL A 83 -3.19 -12.97 -3.54
N SER A 84 -2.41 -11.89 -3.47
CA SER A 84 -2.92 -10.57 -3.05
C SER A 84 -2.86 -9.55 -4.18
N SER A 85 -3.79 -8.59 -4.13
CA SER A 85 -3.78 -7.43 -5.03
C SER A 85 -2.69 -6.45 -4.61
N PRO A 86 -2.05 -5.75 -5.56
CA PRO A 86 -1.13 -4.67 -5.23
C PRO A 86 -1.79 -3.62 -4.33
N ASN A 87 -1.05 -3.13 -3.34
CA ASN A 87 -1.56 -2.07 -2.46
C ASN A 87 -1.72 -0.77 -3.25
N LYS A 88 -2.97 -0.33 -3.43
CA LYS A 88 -3.30 0.93 -4.12
C LYS A 88 -2.98 2.17 -3.29
N LYS A 89 -2.88 2.02 -1.97
CA LYS A 89 -2.66 3.14 -1.05
C LYS A 89 -1.18 3.20 -0.71
N ARG A 90 -0.55 4.33 -1.03
CA ARG A 90 0.79 4.64 -0.52
C ARG A 90 0.73 4.71 1.00
N VAL A 91 1.48 3.84 1.69
CA VAL A 91 1.74 3.98 3.12
C VAL A 91 2.60 5.22 3.30
N LYS A 92 2.04 6.27 3.94
CA LYS A 92 2.79 7.49 4.27
C LYS A 92 3.20 7.38 5.73
N SER A 93 4.51 7.27 5.99
CA SER A 93 5.04 7.48 7.33
C SER A 93 4.79 8.93 7.74
N SER A 94 4.10 9.13 8.85
CA SER A 94 3.90 10.46 9.43
C SER A 94 5.16 10.89 10.19
N LEU A 95 5.32 12.19 10.48
CA LEU A 95 6.44 12.65 11.31
C LEU A 95 6.41 12.03 12.72
N PHE A 96 5.21 11.78 13.26
CA PHE A 96 5.05 11.07 14.53
C PHE A 96 5.80 9.73 14.54
N ASP A 97 5.76 8.98 13.44
CA ASP A 97 6.41 7.66 13.34
C ASP A 97 7.94 7.77 13.23
N LYS A 98 8.46 8.98 12.95
CA LYS A 98 9.90 9.26 12.81
C LYS A 98 10.53 9.85 14.07
N ILE A 99 9.72 10.47 14.91
CA ILE A 99 10.15 11.12 16.15
C ILE A 99 10.29 10.05 17.24
N ASP A 100 11.35 10.13 18.06
CA ASP A 100 11.61 9.19 19.14
C ASP A 100 10.64 9.38 20.33
N ASP A 101 10.56 8.40 21.22
CA ASP A 101 9.69 8.47 22.40
C ASP A 101 10.10 9.59 23.36
N LEU A 102 11.39 9.94 23.44
CA LEU A 102 11.89 11.06 24.22
C LEU A 102 11.30 12.40 23.75
N ASP A 103 11.34 12.65 22.45
CA ASP A 103 10.77 13.87 21.84
C ASP A 103 9.24 13.93 22.00
N ARG A 104 8.57 12.78 21.88
CA ARG A 104 7.12 12.66 22.11
C ARG A 104 6.78 13.04 23.55
N ASN A 105 7.58 12.58 24.51
CA ASN A 105 7.42 12.91 25.92
C ASN A 105 7.76 14.40 26.19
N GLY A 106 8.81 14.94 25.58
CA GLY A 106 9.14 16.36 25.69
C GLY A 106 8.00 17.25 25.16
N LEU A 107 7.35 16.86 24.06
CA LEU A 107 6.16 17.55 23.56
C LEU A 107 4.99 17.50 24.57
N ARG A 108 4.75 16.35 25.23
CA ARG A 108 3.76 16.25 26.32
C ARG A 108 4.08 17.21 27.45
N GLN A 109 5.32 17.18 27.96
CA GLN A 109 5.77 18.03 29.04
C GLN A 109 5.60 19.52 28.72
N LYS A 110 5.92 19.93 27.48
CA LYS A 110 5.68 21.31 27.03
C LYS A 110 4.20 21.67 27.07
N ILE A 111 3.30 20.80 26.62
CA ILE A 111 1.86 21.02 26.68
C ILE A 111 1.40 21.16 28.15
N HIS A 112 1.81 20.27 29.04
CA HIS A 112 1.50 20.36 30.47
C HIS A 112 2.05 21.62 31.14
N SER A 113 3.21 22.13 30.68
CA SER A 113 3.77 23.37 31.20
C SER A 113 2.86 24.59 30.99
N PHE A 114 2.04 24.60 29.94
CA PHE A 114 1.05 25.67 29.71
C PHE A 114 -0.07 25.59 30.76
N TRP A 115 -0.57 24.38 31.03
CA TRP A 115 -1.57 24.14 32.06
C TRP A 115 -1.06 24.54 33.46
N LEU A 116 0.20 24.21 33.78
CA LEU A 116 0.84 24.60 35.04
C LEU A 116 0.94 26.12 35.19
N ARG A 117 1.22 26.83 34.10
CA ARG A 117 1.24 28.30 34.03
C ARG A 117 -0.14 28.96 33.97
N ARG A 118 -1.23 28.17 34.03
CA ARG A 118 -2.62 28.61 33.85
C ARG A 118 -2.87 29.33 32.51
N GLU A 119 -2.06 29.01 31.49
CA GLU A 119 -2.24 29.50 30.14
C GLU A 119 -2.99 28.47 29.28
N LEU A 120 -3.87 28.94 28.39
CA LEU A 120 -4.57 28.04 27.47
C LEU A 120 -3.62 27.54 26.36
N PRO A 121 -3.36 26.22 26.27
CA PRO A 121 -2.52 25.66 25.22
C PRO A 121 -3.27 25.67 23.89
N THR A 122 -2.90 26.64 23.04
CA THR A 122 -3.35 26.72 21.64
C THR A 122 -2.25 26.19 20.72
N ILE A 123 -2.61 25.63 19.56
CA ILE A 123 -1.65 25.12 18.57
C ILE A 123 -0.50 26.10 18.29
N ASP A 124 -0.80 27.38 18.11
CA ASP A 124 0.21 28.39 17.77
C ASP A 124 1.20 28.65 18.90
N LYS A 125 0.70 28.71 20.14
CA LYS A 125 1.55 28.88 21.31
C LYS A 125 2.48 27.68 21.50
N ILE A 126 1.94 26.47 21.33
CA ILE A 126 2.73 25.24 21.43
C ILE A 126 3.77 25.21 20.30
N LEU A 127 3.39 25.56 19.07
CA LEU A 127 4.28 25.57 17.92
C LEU A 127 5.49 26.48 18.15
N ILE A 128 5.25 27.69 18.66
CA ILE A 128 6.33 28.63 19.00
C ILE A 128 7.22 28.03 20.09
N ALA A 129 6.64 27.61 21.22
CA ALA A 129 7.41 27.11 22.37
C ALA A 129 8.19 25.82 22.09
N VAL A 130 7.72 24.99 21.16
CA VAL A 130 8.42 23.76 20.76
C VAL A 130 9.55 24.08 19.77
N ASN A 131 9.33 24.99 18.83
CA ASN A 131 10.35 25.35 17.84
C ASN A 131 11.46 26.26 18.41
N GLU A 132 11.19 26.95 19.52
CA GLU A 132 12.19 27.70 20.29
C GLU A 132 13.10 26.80 21.14
N ASP A 133 12.67 25.58 21.45
CA ASP A 133 13.43 24.65 22.27
C ASP A 133 14.42 23.83 21.39
N PRO A 134 15.74 24.01 21.54
CA PRO A 134 16.72 23.28 20.74
C PRO A 134 16.76 21.78 21.06
N SER A 135 16.17 21.34 22.17
CA SER A 135 16.06 19.93 22.53
C SER A 135 14.94 19.18 21.80
N LEU A 136 14.05 19.90 21.11
CA LEU A 136 12.92 19.31 20.38
C LEU A 136 13.06 19.52 18.86
N PRO A 137 12.51 18.59 18.06
CA PRO A 137 12.51 18.76 16.61
C PRO A 137 11.61 19.92 16.20
N ASN A 138 11.96 20.60 15.11
CA ASN A 138 11.12 21.67 14.57
C ASN A 138 9.89 21.09 13.87
N PHE A 139 8.71 21.62 14.20
CA PHE A 139 7.44 21.22 13.61
C PHE A 139 6.85 22.28 12.69
N LYS A 140 6.14 21.82 11.66
CA LYS A 140 5.15 22.63 10.94
C LYS A 140 3.80 22.52 11.66
N ARG A 141 2.98 23.59 11.61
CA ARG A 141 1.67 23.67 12.27
C ARG A 141 0.77 22.44 12.06
N SER A 142 0.56 22.02 10.81
CA SER A 142 -0.31 20.89 10.47
C SER A 142 0.26 19.55 10.95
N THR A 143 1.58 19.42 10.92
CA THR A 143 2.29 18.25 11.42
C THR A 143 2.18 18.17 12.94
N LEU A 144 2.44 19.26 13.65
CA LEU A 144 2.27 19.37 15.10
C LEU A 144 0.85 18.97 15.53
N TYR A 145 -0.18 19.52 14.86
CA TYR A 145 -1.57 19.16 15.12
C TYR A 145 -1.83 17.65 14.97
N SER A 146 -1.29 17.03 13.91
CA SER A 146 -1.45 15.60 13.65
C SER A 146 -0.70 14.75 14.69
N THR A 147 0.50 15.17 15.09
CA THR A 147 1.33 14.52 16.12
C THR A 147 0.63 14.57 17.47
N ILE A 148 0.15 15.75 17.88
CA ILE A 148 -0.58 15.94 19.15
C ILE A 148 -1.84 15.08 19.20
N LYS A 149 -2.59 15.00 18.09
CA LYS A 149 -3.79 14.14 18.00
C LYS A 149 -3.46 12.65 18.15
N LYS A 150 -2.29 12.22 17.66
CA LYS A 150 -1.77 10.86 17.86
C LYS A 150 -1.27 10.61 19.28
N LEU A 151 -0.84 11.66 20.00
CA LEU A 151 -0.51 11.59 21.43
C LEU A 151 -1.75 11.57 22.34
N HIS A 152 -2.96 11.39 21.78
CA HIS A 152 -4.25 11.33 22.47
C HIS A 152 -4.76 12.63 23.09
N PHE A 153 -4.19 13.79 22.71
CA PHE A 153 -4.82 15.06 23.05
C PHE A 153 -5.93 15.43 22.06
N VAL A 154 -6.96 16.08 22.58
CA VAL A 154 -8.16 16.53 21.85
C VAL A 154 -8.25 18.05 21.91
N PHE A 155 -8.44 18.67 20.74
CA PHE A 155 -8.75 20.09 20.66
C PHE A 155 -10.24 20.31 20.78
N GLU A 156 -10.69 20.81 21.92
CA GLU A 156 -12.07 21.23 22.15
C GLU A 156 -12.28 22.66 21.65
N LYS A 157 -13.33 22.87 20.85
CA LYS A 157 -13.70 24.20 20.37
C LYS A 157 -14.40 24.98 21.48
N ARG A 158 -13.86 26.14 21.86
CA ARG A 158 -14.54 27.13 22.71
C ARG A 158 -14.67 28.45 21.97
N LYS A 159 -15.88 28.81 21.52
CA LYS A 159 -16.18 30.08 20.81
C LYS A 159 -15.08 30.50 19.82
N ARG A 160 -14.12 31.34 20.25
CA ARG A 160 -13.03 31.90 19.42
C ARG A 160 -11.66 31.17 19.53
N CYS A 161 -11.49 30.20 20.43
CA CYS A 161 -10.23 29.48 20.63
C CYS A 161 -10.45 27.97 20.79
N SER A 162 -9.53 27.16 20.29
CA SER A 162 -9.51 25.72 20.61
C SER A 162 -8.54 25.46 21.76
N VAL A 163 -8.99 24.72 22.77
CA VAL A 163 -8.21 24.37 23.97
C VAL A 163 -7.86 22.89 23.89
N LEU A 164 -6.63 22.55 24.29
CA LEU A 164 -6.10 21.19 24.17
C LEU A 164 -6.24 20.39 25.47
N THR A 165 -7.25 19.52 25.57
CA THR A 165 -7.47 18.61 26.69
C THR A 165 -6.87 17.22 26.41
N GLU A 166 -6.35 16.54 27.43
CA GLU A 166 -5.90 15.14 27.30
C GLU A 166 -7.09 14.20 27.54
N ARG A 167 -7.12 13.04 26.88
CA ARG A 167 -8.13 12.01 27.19
C ARG A 167 -7.77 11.31 28.49
N GLU A 168 -8.74 11.22 29.40
CA GLU A 168 -8.60 10.64 30.74
C GLU A 168 -8.15 9.16 30.73
N ASP A 169 -8.35 8.45 29.62
CA ASP A 169 -7.99 7.03 29.46
C ASP A 169 -6.47 6.74 29.44
N TYR A 170 -5.61 7.76 29.45
CA TYR A 170 -4.14 7.63 29.31
C TYR A 170 -3.34 8.32 30.42
N ILE A 171 -3.95 8.59 31.57
CA ILE A 171 -3.23 9.07 32.76
C ILE A 171 -2.54 7.86 33.42
N PHE A 172 -1.24 7.70 33.20
CA PHE A 172 -0.37 6.81 33.99
C PHE A 172 0.44 7.63 35.00
#